data_AF-D2ZXA9-F1
#
_entry.id   AF-D2ZXA9-F1
#
_cell.length_a   1.000
_cell.length_b   1.000
_cell.length_c   1.000
_cell.angle_alpha   90.00
_cell.angle_beta   90.00
_cell.angle_gamma   90.00
#
_symmetry.space_group_name_H-M   'P 1'
#
loop_
_entity.id
_entity.type
_entity.pdbx_description
1 polymer ?
#
loop_
_entity_poly.entity_id
_entity_poly.type
_entity_poly.pdbx_seq_one_letter_code
_entity_poly.pdbx_strand_id
1 'polypeptide(L)'
;MIVDGNSHNTFSDDPVPQTSGLISEALIPQIRSLATLIAAERHDFNCNSPAVFTEEADFFAARILILGVRRFHLDITLMPMLKTANQRAQTFAKHHHLPFSPAEMHMSLHARRPDKLLIMETEHEVKPQGNIVADSLAFAAKLPKLPL
;
A
#
# COMPACT_ATOMS: atom_id res chain seq x y z
N MET A 1 -5.34 -4.09 6.61
CA MET A 1 -5.90 -3.39 5.45
C MET A 1 -6.45 -4.40 4.47
N ILE A 2 -7.62 -4.14 3.90
CA ILE A 2 -8.21 -4.92 2.81
C ILE A 2 -7.72 -4.31 1.50
N VAL A 3 -7.11 -5.15 0.64
CA VAL A 3 -6.45 -4.77 -0.62
C VAL A 3 -7.29 -5.25 -1.79
N ASP A 4 -8.55 -4.83 -1.87
CA ASP A 4 -9.48 -5.30 -2.91
C ASP A 4 -9.49 -4.41 -4.17
N GLY A 5 -8.65 -3.35 -4.20
CA GLY A 5 -8.64 -2.36 -5.28
C GLY A 5 -7.47 -2.44 -6.25
N ASN A 6 -6.42 -3.21 -5.98
CA ASN A 6 -5.12 -3.02 -6.65
C ASN A 6 -4.70 -4.17 -7.55
N SER A 7 -5.36 -5.32 -7.43
CA SER A 7 -5.08 -6.50 -8.22
C SER A 7 -6.25 -6.72 -9.18
N HIS A 8 -5.97 -7.17 -10.40
CA HIS A 8 -6.97 -7.66 -11.37
C HIS A 8 -7.67 -8.96 -10.91
N ASN A 9 -7.61 -9.27 -9.61
CA ASN A 9 -8.11 -10.51 -9.04
C ASN A 9 -9.59 -10.36 -8.71
N THR A 10 -10.34 -11.41 -9.02
CA THR A 10 -11.79 -11.47 -8.86
C THR A 10 -12.20 -11.18 -7.41
N PHE A 11 -13.31 -10.44 -7.26
CA PHE A 11 -14.07 -10.40 -6.02
C PHE A 11 -14.20 -11.83 -5.47
N SER A 12 -13.88 -12.02 -4.19
CA SER A 12 -14.16 -13.29 -3.52
C SER A 12 -15.34 -12.99 -2.64
N ASP A 13 -16.35 -13.86 -2.66
CA ASP A 13 -17.51 -13.78 -1.76
C ASP A 13 -17.16 -14.16 -0.32
N ASP A 14 -15.86 -14.34 -0.02
CA ASP A 14 -15.41 -14.65 1.32
C ASP A 14 -15.78 -13.52 2.29
N PRO A 15 -16.38 -13.86 3.45
CA PRO A 15 -16.77 -12.88 4.43
C PRO A 15 -15.53 -12.15 4.95
N VAL A 16 -15.58 -10.81 4.91
CA VAL A 16 -14.55 -9.96 5.49
C VAL A 16 -14.34 -10.35 6.96
N PRO A 17 -13.09 -10.62 7.38
CA PRO A 17 -12.81 -10.98 8.77
C PRO A 17 -13.35 -9.92 9.73
N GLN A 18 -14.07 -10.33 10.78
CA GLN A 18 -14.59 -9.39 11.79
C GLN A 18 -13.54 -9.10 12.85
N THR A 19 -12.43 -8.47 12.45
CA THR A 19 -11.37 -8.03 13.35
C THR A 19 -11.37 -6.51 13.50
N SER A 20 -11.02 -6.03 14.69
CA SER A 20 -10.92 -4.60 14.98
C SER A 20 -9.70 -3.99 14.29
N GLY A 21 -9.79 -2.74 13.80
CA GLY A 21 -8.69 -2.04 13.16
C GLY A 21 -8.50 -2.37 11.67
N LEU A 22 -9.56 -2.84 11.00
CA LEU A 22 -9.55 -3.03 9.55
C LEU A 22 -9.76 -1.70 8.83
N ILE A 23 -8.97 -1.50 7.78
CA ILE A 23 -9.02 -0.34 6.90
C ILE A 23 -9.23 -0.85 5.48
N SER A 24 -10.11 -0.21 4.73
CA SER A 24 -10.33 -0.46 3.31
C SER A 24 -9.47 0.50 2.49
N GLU A 25 -8.62 -0.06 1.64
CA GLU A 25 -7.80 0.73 0.72
C GLU A 25 -8.64 1.52 -0.30
N ALA A 26 -9.84 1.04 -0.65
CA ALA A 26 -10.74 1.75 -1.55
C ALA A 26 -11.20 3.12 -1.01
N LEU A 27 -11.11 3.33 0.31
CA LEU A 27 -11.42 4.61 0.96
C LEU A 27 -10.20 5.52 1.09
N ILE A 28 -9.05 5.12 0.54
CA ILE A 28 -7.79 5.88 0.52
C ILE A 28 -7.34 6.01 -0.95
N PRO A 29 -8.06 6.78 -1.78
CA PRO A 29 -7.82 6.86 -3.22
C PRO A 29 -6.41 7.39 -3.55
N GLN A 30 -5.78 8.11 -2.63
CA GLN A 30 -4.42 8.63 -2.77
C GLN A 30 -3.42 7.52 -3.10
N ILE A 31 -3.62 6.30 -2.59
CA ILE A 31 -2.71 5.18 -2.84
C ILE A 31 -2.68 4.84 -4.33
N ARG A 32 -3.85 4.76 -4.98
CA ARG A 32 -3.93 4.48 -6.42
C ARG A 32 -3.34 5.63 -7.23
N SER A 33 -3.66 6.89 -6.88
CA SER A 33 -3.12 8.05 -7.57
C SER A 33 -1.59 8.08 -7.53
N LEU A 34 -1.00 7.87 -6.36
CA LEU A 34 0.45 7.88 -6.19
C LEU A 34 1.13 6.69 -6.86
N ALA A 35 0.55 5.49 -6.79
CA ALA A 35 1.08 4.31 -7.48
C ALA A 35 1.16 4.57 -9.01
N THR A 36 0.13 5.20 -9.58
CA THR A 36 0.13 5.59 -11.01
C THR A 36 1.21 6.63 -11.31
N LEU A 37 1.42 7.63 -10.46
CA LEU A 37 2.48 8.62 -10.65
C LEU A 37 3.88 8.01 -10.56
N ILE A 38 4.12 7.14 -9.57
CA ILE A 38 5.37 6.37 -9.45
C ILE A 38 5.60 5.53 -10.73
N ALA A 39 4.55 4.88 -11.23
CA ALA A 39 4.62 4.09 -12.46
C ALA A 39 4.90 4.96 -13.71
N ALA A 40 4.33 6.16 -13.77
CA ALA A 40 4.57 7.10 -14.86
C ALA A 40 6.00 7.66 -14.84
N GLU A 41 6.55 8.02 -13.67
CA GLU A 41 7.91 8.57 -13.57
C GLU A 41 9.02 7.59 -13.93
N ARG A 42 8.78 6.28 -13.73
CA ARG A 42 9.73 5.26 -14.17
C ARG A 42 9.63 4.93 -15.66
N HIS A 43 8.57 5.36 -16.34
CA HIS A 43 8.32 4.99 -17.73
C HIS A 43 9.11 5.89 -18.68
N ASP A 44 9.81 5.27 -19.64
CA ASP A 44 10.42 5.97 -20.76
C ASP A 44 9.37 6.22 -21.85
N PHE A 45 8.92 7.47 -21.95
CA PHE A 45 7.93 7.90 -22.93
C PHE A 45 8.42 7.90 -24.39
N ASN A 46 9.69 7.58 -24.64
CA ASN A 46 10.20 7.33 -26.00
C ASN A 46 9.88 5.92 -26.51
N CYS A 47 9.37 5.03 -25.66
CA CYS A 47 8.95 3.68 -26.00
C CYS A 47 7.43 3.56 -26.14
N ASN A 48 6.96 2.43 -26.69
CA ASN A 48 5.53 2.12 -26.71
C ASN A 48 4.96 2.02 -25.29
N SER A 49 3.75 2.54 -25.10
CA SER A 49 3.01 2.41 -23.85
C SER A 49 2.77 0.94 -23.49
N PRO A 50 3.04 0.51 -22.25
CA PRO A 50 2.75 -0.84 -21.80
C PRO A 50 1.24 -1.09 -21.71
N ALA A 51 0.84 -2.35 -21.81
CA ALA A 51 -0.56 -2.75 -21.61
C ALA A 51 -1.05 -2.48 -20.18
N VAL A 52 -0.15 -2.54 -19.20
CA VAL A 52 -0.41 -2.22 -17.79
C VAL A 52 0.71 -1.32 -17.30
N PHE A 53 0.34 -0.12 -16.83
CA PHE A 53 1.32 0.84 -16.30
C PHE A 53 1.76 0.48 -14.89
N THR A 54 0.84 0.25 -13.97
CA THR A 54 1.10 0.01 -12.54
C THR A 54 1.31 -1.47 -12.22
N GLU A 55 2.29 -1.79 -11.38
CA GLU A 55 2.47 -3.13 -10.83
C GLU A 55 2.45 -3.14 -9.29
N GLU A 56 2.41 -4.33 -8.67
CA GLU A 56 2.29 -4.50 -7.21
C GLU A 56 3.35 -3.72 -6.42
N ALA A 57 4.59 -3.62 -6.93
CA ALA A 57 5.65 -2.83 -6.30
C ALA A 57 5.33 -1.32 -6.24
N ASP A 58 4.59 -0.78 -7.22
CA ASP A 58 4.17 0.63 -7.23
C ASP A 58 3.14 0.87 -6.10
N PHE A 59 2.22 -0.07 -5.88
CA PHE A 59 1.26 0.01 -4.78
C PHE A 59 1.91 -0.11 -3.40
N PHE A 60 2.90 -1.01 -3.24
CA PHE A 60 3.70 -1.06 -2.01
C PHE A 60 4.46 0.24 -1.77
N ALA A 61 5.08 0.81 -2.81
CA ALA A 61 5.78 2.08 -2.72
C ALA A 61 4.83 3.21 -2.29
N ALA A 62 3.64 3.29 -2.88
CA ALA A 62 2.63 4.27 -2.52
C ALA A 62 2.16 4.12 -1.06
N ARG A 63 1.96 2.89 -0.58
CA ARG A 63 1.59 2.63 0.83
C ARG A 63 2.68 3.09 1.80
N ILE A 64 3.96 2.86 1.47
CA ILE A 64 5.09 3.33 2.28
C ILE A 64 5.04 4.85 2.43
N LEU A 65 4.83 5.57 1.34
CA LEU A 65 4.85 7.05 1.33
C LEU A 65 3.58 7.67 1.94
N ILE A 66 2.40 7.11 1.68
CA ILE A 66 1.13 7.69 2.12
C ILE A 66 0.79 7.28 3.54
N LEU A 67 0.93 6.00 3.87
CA LEU A 67 0.52 5.46 5.17
C LEU A 67 1.67 5.47 6.18
N GLY A 68 2.89 5.81 5.75
CA GLY A 68 4.08 5.75 6.59
C GLY A 68 4.35 4.32 7.05
N VAL A 69 4.20 3.32 6.18
CA VAL A 69 4.41 1.90 6.53
C VAL A 69 5.87 1.69 6.91
N ARG A 70 6.10 1.13 8.10
CA ARG A 70 7.42 0.78 8.62
C ARG A 70 7.71 -0.70 8.50
N ARG A 71 6.68 -1.55 8.64
CA ARG A 71 6.84 -3.00 8.49
C ARG A 71 5.67 -3.60 7.73
N PHE A 72 5.99 -4.50 6.80
CA PHE A 72 5.01 -5.37 6.17
C PHE A 72 5.15 -6.79 6.72
N HIS A 73 4.03 -7.37 7.13
CA HIS A 73 3.97 -8.78 7.53
C HIS A 73 3.70 -9.62 6.27
N LEU A 74 4.76 -10.21 5.72
CA LEU A 74 4.80 -10.90 4.44
C LEU A 74 5.52 -12.25 4.56
N ASP A 75 5.33 -13.09 3.54
CA ASP A 75 6.18 -14.25 3.30
C ASP A 75 7.51 -13.83 2.65
N ILE A 76 8.57 -14.61 2.87
CA ILE A 76 9.93 -14.33 2.37
C ILE A 76 10.01 -14.26 0.85
N THR A 77 9.12 -14.95 0.12
CA THR A 77 9.05 -14.90 -1.35
C THR A 77 8.76 -13.50 -1.89
N LEU A 78 8.14 -12.63 -1.08
CA LEU A 78 7.83 -11.23 -1.45
C LEU A 78 8.99 -10.26 -1.16
N MET A 79 10.13 -10.74 -0.67
CA MET A 79 11.28 -9.90 -0.32
C MET A 79 11.84 -9.13 -1.53
N PRO A 80 11.99 -9.74 -2.72
CA PRO A 80 12.42 -8.99 -3.91
C PRO A 80 11.44 -7.87 -4.27
N MET A 81 10.13 -8.13 -4.18
CA MET A 81 9.10 -7.13 -4.45
C MET A 81 9.17 -5.95 -3.48
N LEU A 82 9.35 -6.21 -2.17
CA LEU A 82 9.49 -5.15 -1.18
C LEU A 82 10.76 -4.31 -1.41
N LYS A 83 11.87 -4.95 -1.83
CA LYS A 83 13.10 -4.21 -2.21
C LYS A 83 12.83 -3.27 -3.38
N THR A 84 12.17 -3.74 -4.43
CA THR A 84 11.77 -2.92 -5.57
C THR A 84 10.85 -1.77 -5.16
N ALA A 85 9.87 -2.04 -4.30
CA ALA A 85 8.97 -1.01 -3.78
C ALA A 85 9.72 0.08 -2.99
N ASN A 86 10.63 -0.32 -2.09
CA ASN A 86 11.48 0.62 -1.35
C ASN A 86 12.34 1.47 -2.28
N GLN A 87 12.92 0.86 -3.31
CA GLN A 87 13.72 1.60 -4.30
C GLN A 87 12.88 2.64 -5.04
N ARG A 88 11.67 2.28 -5.48
CA ARG A 88 10.76 3.19 -6.17
C ARG A 88 10.27 4.32 -5.27
N ALA A 89 9.86 3.99 -4.05
CA ALA A 89 9.47 4.98 -3.05
C ALA A 89 10.62 5.95 -2.75
N GLN A 90 11.85 5.44 -2.63
CA GLN A 90 13.04 6.28 -2.41
C GLN A 90 13.29 7.22 -3.58
N THR A 91 13.23 6.74 -4.82
CA THR A 91 13.45 7.57 -6.02
C THR A 91 12.40 8.67 -6.11
N PHE A 92 11.12 8.31 -5.96
CA PHE A 92 10.02 9.27 -5.99
C PHE A 92 10.16 10.30 -4.86
N ALA A 93 10.41 9.85 -3.62
CA ALA A 93 10.59 10.76 -2.49
C ALA A 93 11.77 11.72 -2.68
N LYS A 94 12.89 11.26 -3.25
CA LYS A 94 14.03 12.13 -3.57
C LYS A 94 13.67 13.19 -4.60
N HIS A 95 12.97 12.82 -5.67
CA HIS A 95 12.55 13.76 -6.72
C HIS A 95 11.63 14.84 -6.15
N HIS A 96 10.70 14.45 -5.27
CA HIS A 96 9.69 15.35 -4.69
C HIS A 96 10.06 15.93 -3.33
N HIS A 97 11.31 15.76 -2.88
CA HIS A 97 11.81 16.25 -1.59
C HIS A 97 10.96 15.78 -0.38
N LEU A 98 10.42 14.57 -0.44
CA LEU A 98 9.62 13.96 0.61
C LEU A 98 10.51 13.22 1.63
N PRO A 99 10.15 13.23 2.92
CA PRO A 99 10.81 12.36 3.89
C PRO A 99 10.56 10.90 3.52
N PHE A 100 11.61 10.07 3.62
CA PHE A 100 11.53 8.66 3.31
C PHE A 100 12.28 7.84 4.34
N SER A 101 11.67 6.73 4.76
CA SER A 101 12.42 5.62 5.34
C SER A 101 11.87 4.31 4.79
N PRO A 102 12.75 3.35 4.48
CA PRO A 102 12.34 2.09 3.88
C PRO A 102 11.48 1.29 4.85
N ALA A 103 10.52 0.56 4.30
CA ALA A 103 9.77 -0.43 5.06
C ALA A 103 10.54 -1.74 5.14
N GLU A 104 10.46 -2.38 6.30
CA GLU A 104 11.07 -3.67 6.56
C GLU A 104 10.06 -4.80 6.37
N MET A 105 10.57 -6.00 6.09
CA MET A 105 9.75 -7.20 6.13
C MET A 105 9.79 -7.78 7.53
N HIS A 106 8.63 -8.14 8.05
CA HIS A 106 8.51 -9.00 9.21
C HIS A 106 7.89 -10.33 8.78
N MET A 107 8.46 -11.45 9.24
CA MET A 107 7.99 -12.77 8.89
C MET A 107 6.58 -12.98 9.42
N SER A 108 5.62 -13.17 8.52
CA SER A 108 4.28 -13.58 8.92
C SER A 108 4.30 -15.07 9.27
N LEU A 109 4.35 -15.39 10.57
CA LEU A 109 4.26 -16.77 11.08
C LEU A 109 2.85 -17.39 10.93
N HIS A 110 1.87 -16.64 10.44
CA HIS A 110 0.47 -17.04 10.41
C HIS A 110 0.13 -17.80 9.13
N ALA A 111 0.26 -19.13 9.18
CA ALA A 111 -0.18 -20.08 8.15
C ALA A 111 -1.71 -20.08 7.84
N ARG A 112 -2.46 -19.08 8.30
CA ARG A 112 -3.91 -18.91 8.12
C ARG A 112 -4.29 -17.44 8.01
N ARG A 113 -3.53 -16.66 7.24
CA ARG A 113 -3.98 -15.32 6.87
C ARG A 113 -5.25 -15.47 6.02
N PRO A 114 -6.34 -14.74 6.30
CA PRO A 114 -7.42 -14.60 5.35
C PRO A 114 -6.82 -14.10 4.04
N ASP A 115 -7.06 -14.83 2.95
CA ASP A 115 -6.67 -14.40 1.61
C ASP A 115 -7.18 -12.95 1.42
N LYS A 116 -6.32 -12.06 0.91
CA LYS A 116 -6.59 -10.62 0.63
C LYS A 116 -6.40 -9.60 1.77
N LEU A 117 -6.06 -10.01 2.99
CA LEU A 117 -5.62 -9.03 3.99
C LEU A 117 -4.14 -8.67 3.79
N LEU A 118 -3.81 -7.39 3.93
CA LEU A 118 -2.44 -6.90 4.10
C LEU A 118 -2.28 -6.30 5.51
N ILE A 119 -1.29 -6.81 6.24
CA ILE A 119 -0.99 -6.47 7.63
C ILE A 119 0.30 -5.65 7.60
N MET A 120 0.21 -4.45 8.17
CA MET A 120 1.24 -3.43 8.11
C MET A 120 1.30 -2.72 9.45
N GLU A 121 2.49 -2.31 9.83
CA GLU A 121 2.71 -1.36 10.92
C GLU A 121 2.96 0.01 10.30
N THR A 122 2.11 0.98 10.64
CA THR A 122 2.16 2.36 10.15
C THR A 122 2.61 3.29 11.26
N GLU A 123 3.19 4.44 10.90
CA GLU A 123 3.53 5.48 11.88
C GLU A 123 2.30 6.13 12.52
N HIS A 124 1.15 6.06 11.84
CA HIS A 124 -0.10 6.61 12.33
C HIS A 124 -0.90 5.53 13.08
N GLU A 125 -1.17 5.79 14.36
CA GLU A 125 -2.13 5.00 15.14
C GLU A 125 -3.54 5.61 15.06
N VAL A 126 -4.55 4.75 14.84
CA VAL A 126 -5.96 5.12 14.92
C VAL A 126 -6.66 4.16 15.85
N LYS A 127 -7.37 4.72 16.84
CA LYS A 127 -8.23 3.94 17.71
C LYS A 127 -9.38 3.36 16.88
N PRO A 128 -9.56 2.04 16.86
CA PRO A 128 -10.68 1.43 16.15
C PRO A 128 -12.01 1.96 16.70
N GLN A 129 -12.89 2.36 15.79
CA GLN A 129 -14.26 2.79 16.04
C GLN A 129 -15.26 1.63 15.86
N GLY A 130 -14.77 0.44 15.52
CA GLY A 130 -15.56 -0.80 15.43
C GLY A 130 -16.27 -1.01 14.09
N ASN A 131 -16.05 -0.13 13.10
CA ASN A 131 -16.57 -0.28 11.74
C ASN A 131 -15.49 0.10 10.73
N ILE A 132 -15.26 -0.75 9.73
CA ILE A 132 -14.27 -0.55 8.67
C ILE A 132 -14.38 0.80 7.97
N VAL A 133 -15.58 1.29 7.70
CA VAL A 133 -15.77 2.58 7.00
C VAL A 133 -15.32 3.72 7.90
N ALA A 134 -15.74 3.70 9.17
CA ALA A 134 -15.37 4.72 10.15
C ALA A 134 -13.86 4.69 10.44
N ASP A 135 -13.27 3.51 10.60
CA ASP A 135 -11.84 3.30 10.80
C ASP A 135 -11.04 3.82 9.61
N SER A 136 -11.49 3.53 8.38
CA SER A 136 -10.83 3.98 7.16
C SER A 136 -10.88 5.49 6.98
N LEU A 137 -12.04 6.11 7.21
CA LEU A 137 -12.18 7.57 7.11
C LEU A 137 -11.39 8.28 8.21
N ALA A 138 -11.43 7.78 9.44
CA ALA A 138 -10.65 8.31 10.55
C ALA A 138 -9.13 8.19 10.30
N PHE A 139 -8.70 7.10 9.66
CA PHE A 139 -7.31 6.91 9.24
C PHE A 139 -6.93 7.84 8.10
N ALA A 140 -7.74 7.90 7.04
CA ALA A 140 -7.52 8.78 5.88
C ALA A 140 -7.40 10.25 6.30
N ALA A 141 -8.18 10.71 7.29
CA ALA A 141 -8.12 12.07 7.80
C ALA A 141 -6.79 12.43 8.51
N LYS A 142 -6.01 11.44 8.96
CA LYS A 142 -4.69 11.65 9.59
C LYS A 142 -3.52 11.61 8.61
N LEU A 143 -3.76 11.15 7.38
CA LEU A 143 -2.70 10.96 6.40
C LEU A 143 -2.12 12.30 5.95
N PRO A 144 -0.82 12.36 5.66
CA PRO A 144 -0.20 13.55 5.12
C PRO A 144 -0.84 13.91 3.77
N LYS A 145 -1.07 15.20 3.55
CA LYS A 145 -1.32 15.72 2.21
C LYS A 145 0.02 15.78 1.48
N LEU A 146 0.33 14.74 0.72
CA LEU A 146 1.49 14.79 -0.16
C LEU A 146 1.27 15.89 -1.21
N PRO A 147 2.28 16.71 -1.52
CA PRO A 147 2.24 17.59 -2.67
C PRO A 147 2.23 16.70 -3.91
N LEU A 148 1.05 16.53 -4.51
CA LEU A 148 0.84 15.86 -5.79
C LEU A 148 0.63 16.92 -6.87
#